data_AF-A0A354DEC5-F1
#
_entry.id   AF-A0A354DEC5-F1
#
_cell.length_a   1.000
_cell.length_b   1.000
_cell.length_c   1.000
_cell.angle_alpha   90.00
_cell.angle_beta   90.00
_cell.angle_gamma   90.00
#
_symmetry.space_group_name_H-M   'P 1'
#
loop_
_entity.id
_entity.type
_entity.pdbx_description
1 polymer ?
#
loop_
_entity_poly.entity_id
_entity_poly.type
_entity_poly.pdbx_seq_one_letter_code
_entity_poly.pdbx_strand_id
1 'polypeptide(L)' 'MNIQIETLPNYRIAYVRQVGPYGPANIQAMETLKKWARENDLIESSIILGIPQDHPETTPP' A
#
# COMPACT_ATOMS: atom_id res chain seq x y z
N MET A 1 12.83 -17.05 13.21
CA MET A 1 12.27 -16.25 12.11
C MET A 1 13.21 -16.39 10.93
N ASN A 2 12.72 -16.85 9.78
CA ASN A 2 13.53 -16.92 8.56
C ASN A 2 13.20 -15.68 7.73
N ILE A 3 14.17 -14.77 7.57
CA ILE A 3 14.00 -13.51 6.84
C ILE A 3 14.82 -13.61 5.56
N GLN A 4 14.18 -13.28 4.44
CA GLN A 4 14.85 -13.07 3.17
C GLN A 4 14.97 -11.58 2.91
N ILE A 5 16.17 -11.15 2.52
CA ILE A 5 16.47 -9.75 2.20
C ILE A 5 16.62 -9.65 0.68
N GLU A 6 15.85 -8.75 0.08
CA GLU A 6 15.85 -8.50 -1.36
C GLU A 6 16.00 -7.01 -1.65
N THR A 7 16.61 -6.69 -2.79
CA THR A 7 16.69 -5.31 -3.30
C THR A 7 15.66 -5.14 -4.41
N LEU A 8 14.76 -4.18 -4.22
CA LEU A 8 13.79 -3.81 -5.24
C LEU A 8 14.44 -2.86 -6.26
N PRO A 9 14.28 -3.08 -7.58
CA PRO A 9 14.70 -2.11 -8.58
C PRO A 9 13.82 -0.84 -8.52
N ASN A 10 14.19 0.18 -9.30
CA ASN A 10 13.34 1.36 -9.43
C ASN A 10 12.03 1.01 -10.14
N TYR A 11 10.90 1.32 -9.50
CA TYR A 11 9.57 1.14 -10.07
C TYR A 11 8.89 2.48 -10.32
N ARG A 12 8.05 2.54 -11.35
CA ARG A 12 7.04 3.58 -11.48
C ARG A 12 5.87 3.20 -10.56
N ILE A 13 5.57 4.06 -9.58
CA ILE A 13 4.50 3.79 -8.61
C ILE A 13 3.30 4.71 -8.84
N ALA A 14 2.10 4.17 -8.61
CA ALA A 14 0.89 4.90 -8.34
C ALA A 14 0.46 4.53 -6.91
N TYR A 15 -0.01 5.50 -6.11
CA TYR A 15 -0.32 5.25 -4.71
C TYR A 15 -1.54 6.04 -4.26
N VAL A 16 -2.20 5.49 -3.23
CA VAL A 16 -3.21 6.18 -2.42
C VAL A 16 -2.66 6.25 -1.00
N ARG A 17 -2.84 7.39 -0.33
CA ARG A 17 -2.44 7.58 1.06
C ARG A 17 -3.66 7.72 1.94
N GLN A 18 -3.75 6.87 2.97
CA GLN A 18 -4.70 7.05 4.06
C GLN A 18 -3.98 7.67 5.25
N VAL A 19 -4.54 8.74 5.80
CA VAL A 19 -4.07 9.38 7.03
C VAL A 19 -5.14 9.21 8.11
N GLY A 20 -4.71 9.07 9.36
CA GLY A 20 -5.56 8.78 10.51
C GLY A 20 -5.31 7.36 11.05
N PRO A 21 -6.22 6.83 11.87
CA PRO A 21 -5.97 5.60 12.60
C PRO A 21 -5.84 4.40 11.66
N TYR A 22 -4.88 3.52 11.95
CA TYR A 22 -4.78 2.21 11.32
C TYR A 22 -6.06 1.40 11.58
N GLY A 23 -6.57 0.71 10.56
CA GLY A 23 -7.76 -0.13 10.70
C GLY A 23 -8.66 -0.08 9.46
N PRO A 24 -10.00 0.01 9.63
CA PRO A 24 -10.97 -0.12 8.53
C PRO A 24 -10.74 0.85 7.36
N ALA A 25 -10.17 2.03 7.61
CA ALA A 25 -9.88 3.00 6.57
C ALA A 25 -8.85 2.48 5.53
N ASN A 26 -7.97 1.55 5.92
CA ASN A 26 -7.02 0.92 5.00
C ASN A 26 -7.73 0.09 3.93
N ILE A 27 -8.90 -0.48 4.23
CA ILE A 27 -9.72 -1.22 3.26
C ILE A 27 -10.20 -0.26 2.16
N GLN A 28 -10.67 0.93 2.54
CA GLN A 28 -11.16 1.93 1.58
C GLN A 28 -10.04 2.41 0.66
N ALA A 29 -8.85 2.67 1.22
CA ALA A 29 -7.68 3.05 0.43
C ALA A 29 -7.25 1.95 -0.55
N MET A 30 -7.24 0.69 -0.09
CA MET A 30 -6.90 -0.46 -0.92
C MET A 30 -7.90 -0.69 -2.05
N GLU A 31 -9.20 -0.60 -1.77
CA GLU A 31 -10.24 -0.75 -2.80
C GLU A 31 -10.22 0.41 -3.80
N THR A 32 -9.93 1.64 -3.35
CA THR A 32 -9.72 2.79 -4.24
C THR A 32 -8.56 2.54 -5.21
N LEU A 33 -7.41 2.10 -4.69
CA LEU A 33 -6.23 1.80 -5.52
C LEU A 33 -6.50 0.66 -6.50
N LYS A 34 -7.09 -0.45 -6.04
CA LYS A 34 -7.44 -1.59 -6.91
C LYS A 34 -8.44 -1.21 -7.99
N LYS A 35 -9.46 -0.40 -7.66
CA LYS A 35 -10.42 0.09 -8.64
C LYS A 35 -9.73 0.89 -9.74
N TRP A 36 -8.91 1.87 -9.35
CA TRP A 36 -8.13 2.67 -10.31
C TRP A 36 -7.21 1.78 -11.16
N ALA A 37 -6.52 0.80 -10.57
CA ALA A 37 -5.65 -0.11 -11.30
C ALA A 37 -6.40 -0.97 -12.32
N ARG A 38 -7.63 -1.43 -11.99
CA ARG A 38 -8.49 -2.16 -12.94
C ARG A 38 -8.96 -1.27 -14.09
N GLU A 39 -9.36 -0.04 -13.81
CA GLU A 39 -9.79 0.94 -14.81
C GLU A 39 -8.67 1.33 -15.79
N ASN A 40 -7.41 1.07 -15.44
CA ASN A 40 -6.23 1.34 -16.26
C ASN A 40 -5.56 0.05 -16.79
N ASP A 41 -6.19 -1.12 -16.64
CA ASP A 41 -5.63 -2.43 -17.05
C ASP A 41 -4.26 -2.77 -16.43
N LEU A 42 -3.98 -2.25 -15.22
CA LEU A 42 -2.70 -2.42 -14.52
C LEU A 42 -2.72 -3.50 -13.44
N ILE A 43 -3.89 -4.02 -13.05
CA ILE A 43 -4.01 -4.88 -11.87
C ILE A 43 -3.21 -6.19 -11.98
N GLU A 44 -3.22 -6.84 -13.16
CA GLU A 44 -2.56 -8.13 -13.39
C GLU A 44 -1.04 -8.00 -13.64
N SER A 45 -0.58 -6.80 -14.01
CA SER A 45 0.83 -6.53 -14.36
C SER A 45 1.60 -5.80 -13.26
N SER A 46 0.98 -5.59 -12.10
CA SER A 46 1.54 -4.81 -10.99
C SER A 46 1.67 -5.63 -9.70
N ILE A 47 2.50 -5.10 -8.79
CA ILE A 47 2.65 -5.61 -7.44
C ILE A 47 1.94 -4.63 -6.51
N ILE A 48 1.08 -5.14 -5.63
CA ILE A 48 0.42 -4.32 -4.61
C ILE A 48 1.25 -4.38 -3.32
N LEU A 49 1.67 -3.21 -2.84
CA LEU A 49 2.45 -3.07 -1.61
C LEU A 49 1.64 -2.30 -0.55
N GLY A 50 1.54 -2.86 0.65
CA GLY A 50 1.07 -2.16 1.84
C GLY A 50 2.25 -1.67 2.67
N ILE A 51 2.46 -0.36 2.74
CA ILE A 51 3.60 0.25 3.43
C ILE A 51 3.08 1.09 4.62
N PRO A 52 3.08 0.55 5.85
CA PRO A 52 2.83 1.37 7.04
C PRO A 52 3.98 2.38 7.20
N GLN A 53 3.65 3.65 7.42
CA GLN A 53 4.64 4.73 7.54
C GLN A 53 4.97 5.09 8.99
N ASP A 54 4.09 4.73 9.91
CA ASP A 54 4.12 5.17 11.31
C ASP A 54 3.94 3.98 12.23
N HIS A 55 4.55 4.07 13.42
CA HIS A 55 4.28 3.13 14.49
C HIS A 55 3.03 3.58 15.27
N PRO A 56 1.92 2.81 15.26
CA PRO A 56 0.64 3.26 15.81
C PRO A 56 0.65 3.48 17.32
N GLU A 57 1.56 2.83 18.06
CA GLU A 57 1.63 3.01 19.52
C GLU A 57 2.32 4.33 19.92
N THR A 58 3.09 4.94 19.01
CA THR A 58 3.89 6.14 19.31
C THR A 58 3.54 7.33 18.41
N THR A 59 2.65 7.13 17.44
CA THR A 59 2.23 8.17 16.48
C THR A 59 0.73 8.36 16.60
N PRO A 60 0.27 9.46 17.21
CA PRO A 60 -1.15 9.79 17.29
C PRO A 60 -1.77 9.97 15.88
N PRO A 61 -3.06 9.62 15.71
CA PRO A 61 -3.79 9.82 14.44
C PRO A 61 -3.91 11.27 13.99
#